data_AF-A0AAW0MA39-F1
#
_entry.id   AF-A0AAW0MA39-F1
#
_cell.length_a   1.000
_cell.length_b   1.000
_cell.length_c   1.000
_cell.angle_alpha   90.00
_cell.angle_beta   90.00
_cell.angle_gamma   90.00
#
_symmetry.space_group_name_H-M   'P 1'
#
loop_
_entity.id
_entity.type
_entity.pdbx_description
1 polymer ?
#
loop_
_entity_poly.entity_id
_entity_poly.type
_entity_poly.pdbx_seq_one_letter_code
_entity_poly.pdbx_strand_id
1 'polypeptide(L)'
;MISPKVASEIGRRLGEVVEVENRKAKEGQNLFMRVKVAIPIAKPLRRGGFIGGSDGQRLWVSYKYERLPLFCHFCGLLGHNTEHCAEYYARSKNGSEVICQYGEWLKSAGG
;
A
#
# COMPACT_ATOMS: atom_id res chain seq x y z
N MET A 1 -3.82 -16.65 -10.60
CA MET A 1 -3.75 -15.27 -11.11
C MET A 1 -4.90 -14.48 -10.48
N ILE A 2 -4.65 -13.31 -9.90
CA ILE A 2 -5.72 -12.47 -9.33
C ILE A 2 -6.62 -12.02 -10.48
N SER A 3 -7.94 -12.08 -10.32
CA SER A 3 -8.89 -11.60 -11.34
C SER A 3 -9.13 -10.09 -11.21
N PRO A 4 -9.51 -9.37 -12.28
CA PRO A 4 -9.85 -7.94 -12.19
C PRO A 4 -10.93 -7.65 -11.14
N LYS A 5 -11.86 -8.58 -10.94
CA LYS A 5 -12.90 -8.48 -9.89
C LYS A 5 -12.30 -8.50 -8.48
N VAL A 6 -11.35 -9.40 -8.22
CA VAL A 6 -10.66 -9.48 -6.91
C VAL A 6 -9.81 -8.22 -6.67
N ALA A 7 -9.11 -7.72 -7.69
CA ALA A 7 -8.34 -6.50 -7.55
C ALA A 7 -9.20 -5.25 -7.34
N SER A 8 -10.35 -5.16 -8.00
CA SER A 8 -11.35 -4.11 -7.71
C SER A 8 -11.81 -4.16 -6.26
N GLU A 9 -12.11 -5.35 -5.74
CA GLU A 9 -12.53 -5.53 -4.35
C GLU A 9 -11.42 -5.14 -3.36
N ILE A 10 -10.17 -5.51 -3.65
CA ILE A 10 -9.00 -5.05 -2.86
C ILE A 10 -8.89 -3.52 -2.91
N GLY A 11 -9.02 -2.93 -4.10
CA GLY A 11 -8.97 -1.48 -4.30
C GLY A 11 -10.07 -0.75 -3.51
N ARG A 12 -11.29 -1.31 -3.46
CA ARG A 12 -12.41 -0.73 -2.68
C ARG A 12 -12.13 -0.68 -1.18
N ARG A 13 -11.33 -1.61 -0.66
CA ARG A 13 -10.90 -1.59 0.74
C ARG A 13 -9.84 -0.52 1.02
N LEU A 14 -9.17 -0.02 -0.01
CA LEU A 14 -8.19 1.06 0.07
C LEU A 14 -8.86 2.43 -0.09
N GLY A 15 -9.86 2.54 -0.97
CA GLY A 15 -10.56 3.79 -1.29
C GLY A 15 -11.50 3.61 -2.48
N GLU A 16 -11.77 4.68 -3.20
CA GLU A 16 -12.62 4.63 -4.40
C GLU A 16 -11.81 4.11 -5.60
N VAL A 17 -12.27 3.05 -6.25
CA VAL A 17 -11.59 2.48 -7.41
C VAL A 17 -11.91 3.31 -8.64
N VAL A 18 -10.88 3.89 -9.25
CA VAL A 18 -10.97 4.68 -10.47
C VAL A 18 -10.79 3.79 -11.70
N GLU A 19 -9.81 2.88 -11.65
CA GLU A 19 -9.47 2.03 -12.80
C GLU A 19 -8.84 0.71 -12.33
N VAL A 20 -9.12 -0.37 -13.03
CA VAL A 20 -8.48 -1.68 -12.83
C VAL A 20 -7.82 -2.08 -14.14
N GLU A 21 -6.52 -2.40 -14.08
CA GLU A 21 -5.78 -2.84 -15.25
C GLU A 21 -6.40 -4.14 -15.81
N ASN A 22 -6.95 -4.05 -17.03
CA ASN A 22 -7.54 -5.17 -17.75
C ASN A 22 -6.60 -5.64 -18.87
N ARG A 23 -5.35 -5.94 -18.53
CA ARG A 23 -4.39 -6.49 -19.49
C ARG A 23 -4.63 -7.99 -19.62
N LYS A 24 -4.95 -8.48 -20.82
CA LYS A 24 -4.91 -9.92 -21.11
C LYS A 24 -3.49 -10.39 -20.76
N ALA A 25 -3.37 -11.29 -19.80
CA ALA A 25 -2.09 -11.84 -19.40
C ALA A 25 -1.42 -12.41 -20.65
N LYS A 26 -0.34 -11.78 -21.12
CA LYS A 26 0.59 -12.47 -22.00
C LYS A 26 1.24 -13.55 -21.14
N GLU A 27 1.26 -14.77 -21.66
CA GLU A 27 1.89 -15.94 -21.05
C GLU A 27 3.25 -15.54 -20.47
N GLY A 28 3.39 -15.63 -19.13
CA GLY A 28 4.66 -15.52 -18.43
C GLY A 28 5.05 -14.19 -17.77
N GLN A 29 4.25 -13.11 -17.78
CA GLN A 29 4.80 -11.79 -17.37
C GLN A 29 4.09 -10.94 -16.29
N ASN A 30 2.91 -11.30 -15.76
CA ASN A 30 2.28 -10.45 -14.75
C ASN A 30 2.21 -11.12 -13.36
N LEU A 31 3.26 -10.94 -12.56
CA LEU A 31 3.30 -11.26 -11.12
C LEU A 31 2.46 -10.30 -10.25
N PHE A 32 1.88 -9.26 -10.85
CA PHE A 32 1.12 -8.22 -10.16
C PHE A 32 -0.04 -7.71 -11.02
N MET A 33 -1.01 -7.05 -10.38
CA MET A 33 -2.11 -6.34 -11.05
C MET A 33 -2.14 -4.90 -10.56
N ARG A 34 -2.34 -3.94 -11.45
CA ARG A 34 -2.47 -2.53 -11.09
C ARG A 34 -3.92 -2.12 -10.90
N VAL A 35 -4.15 -1.31 -9.87
CA VAL A 35 -5.44 -0.67 -9.61
C VAL A 35 -5.18 0.78 -9.26
N LYS A 36 -5.88 1.68 -9.93
CA LYS A 36 -5.89 3.10 -9.62
C LYS A 36 -6.99 3.38 -8.61
N VAL A 37 -6.61 3.89 -7.44
CA VAL A 37 -7.52 4.12 -6.31
C VAL A 37 -7.37 5.55 -5.81
N ALA A 38 -8.48 6.25 -5.62
CA ALA A 38 -8.52 7.50 -4.86
C ALA A 38 -8.53 7.15 -3.36
N ILE A 39 -7.39 7.37 -2.71
CA ILE A 39 -7.18 7.04 -1.30
C ILE A 39 -7.34 8.28 -0.41
N PRO A 40 -7.93 8.15 0.79
CA PRO A 40 -8.01 9.26 1.74
C PRO A 40 -6.62 9.60 2.31
N ILE A 41 -6.14 10.81 2.07
CA ILE A 41 -4.81 11.28 2.50
C ILE A 41 -4.66 11.40 4.03
N ALA A 42 -5.78 11.53 4.75
CA ALA A 42 -5.82 11.62 6.20
C ALA A 42 -5.67 10.26 6.90
N LYS A 43 -5.50 9.17 6.14
CA LYS A 43 -5.29 7.82 6.68
C LYS A 43 -3.92 7.28 6.25
N PRO A 44 -3.23 6.52 7.12
CA PRO A 44 -1.98 5.88 6.75
C PRO A 44 -2.13 4.96 5.53
N LEU A 45 -1.10 4.91 4.71
CA LEU A 45 -1.03 3.97 3.58
C LEU A 45 -1.17 2.53 4.08
N ARG A 46 -1.89 1.68 3.33
CA ARG A 46 -1.95 0.26 3.68
C ARG A 46 -0.76 -0.46 3.07
N ARG A 47 -0.12 -1.31 3.87
CA ARG A 47 1.07 -2.07 3.48
C ARG A 47 0.74 -3.35 2.71
N GLY A 48 -0.48 -3.83 2.87
CA GLY A 48 -0.97 -5.07 2.31
C GLY A 48 -2.32 -5.44 2.89
N GLY A 49 -2.79 -6.63 2.56
CA GLY A 49 -4.01 -7.18 3.12
C GLY A 49 -4.14 -8.66 2.87
N PHE A 50 -5.04 -9.31 3.60
CA PHE A 50 -5.38 -10.71 3.38
C PHE A 50 -6.45 -10.86 2.30
N ILE A 51 -6.21 -11.79 1.38
CA ILE A 51 -7.19 -12.27 0.40
C ILE A 51 -7.51 -13.75 0.67
N GLY A 52 -8.76 -14.13 0.47
CA GLY A 52 -9.18 -15.53 0.60
C GLY A 52 -8.80 -16.33 -0.65
N GLY A 53 -8.08 -17.43 -0.44
CA GLY A 53 -7.85 -18.48 -1.43
C GLY A 53 -9.08 -19.37 -1.58
N SER A 54 -9.14 -20.10 -2.70
CA SER A 54 -10.23 -21.04 -2.99
C SER A 54 -10.28 -22.25 -2.05
N ASP A 55 -9.16 -22.53 -1.37
CA ASP A 55 -8.97 -23.56 -0.37
C ASP A 55 -9.28 -23.09 1.07
N GLY A 56 -9.80 -21.86 1.22
CA GLY A 56 -10.07 -21.25 2.52
C GLY A 56 -8.84 -20.65 3.21
N GLN A 57 -7.64 -20.78 2.63
CA GLN A 57 -6.44 -20.16 3.19
C GLN A 57 -6.47 -18.65 2.97
N ARG A 58 -5.83 -17.89 3.89
CA ARG A 58 -5.66 -16.44 3.74
C ARG A 58 -4.25 -16.16 3.22
N LEU A 59 -4.15 -15.58 2.03
CA LEU A 59 -2.88 -15.14 1.48
C LEU A 59 -2.66 -13.67 1.82
N TRP A 60 -1.52 -13.33 2.40
CA TRP A 60 -1.09 -11.94 2.53
C TRP A 60 -0.56 -11.43 1.20
N VAL A 61 -1.13 -10.33 0.71
CA VAL A 61 -0.64 -9.61 -0.47
C VAL A 61 -0.08 -8.26 -0.05
N SER A 62 1.18 -8.01 -0.37
CA SER A 62 1.84 -6.72 -0.15
C SER A 62 1.43 -5.73 -1.23
N TYR A 63 1.20 -4.47 -0.84
CA TYR A 63 0.88 -3.40 -1.77
C TYR A 63 2.13 -2.62 -2.16
N LYS A 64 2.15 -2.16 -3.41
CA LYS A 64 3.16 -1.26 -3.96
C LYS A 64 2.45 -0.06 -4.53
N TYR A 65 2.96 1.13 -4.25
CA TYR A 65 2.40 2.38 -4.72
C TYR A 65 3.29 2.96 -5.82
N GLU A 66 2.68 3.30 -6.95
CA GLU A 66 3.32 4.04 -8.03
C GLU A 66 3.16 5.54 -7.79
N ARG A 67 4.21 6.32 -8.12
CA ARG A 67 4.21 7.79 -7.95
C ARG A 67 3.87 8.24 -6.53
N LEU A 68 4.35 7.50 -5.54
CA LEU A 68 4.08 7.78 -4.14
C LEU A 68 4.76 9.11 -3.75
N PRO A 69 4.00 10.15 -3.37
CA PRO A 69 4.58 11.43 -2.95
C PRO A 69 5.27 11.29 -1.58
N LEU A 70 5.77 12.41 -1.06
CA LEU A 70 6.36 12.44 0.28
C LEU A 70 5.39 11.87 1.31
N PHE A 71 5.88 10.90 2.08
CA PHE A 71 5.12 10.25 3.13
C PHE A 71 6.01 9.94 4.34
N CYS A 72 5.39 9.82 5.50
CA CYS A 72 6.09 9.60 6.74
C CYS A 72 6.36 8.10 6.96
N HIS A 73 7.62 7.72 7.15
CA HIS A 73 7.99 6.32 7.36
C HIS A 73 7.58 5.79 8.73
N PHE A 74 7.21 6.68 9.65
CA PHE A 74 6.71 6.33 10.97
C PHE A 74 5.19 6.15 11.00
N CYS A 75 4.41 7.20 10.69
CA CYS A 75 2.94 7.17 10.79
C CYS A 75 2.24 6.75 9.48
N GLY A 76 2.93 6.77 8.33
CA GLY A 76 2.39 6.34 7.04
C GLY A 76 1.50 7.35 6.33
N LEU A 77 1.36 8.57 6.85
CA LEU A 77 0.58 9.64 6.24
C LEU A 77 1.37 10.34 5.13
N LEU A 78 0.64 10.86 4.14
CA LEU A 78 1.20 11.69 3.07
C LEU A 78 1.42 13.13 3.54
N GLY A 79 2.36 13.83 2.91
CA GLY A 79 2.57 15.27 3.05
C GLY A 79 3.68 15.71 4.00
N HIS A 80 4.32 14.79 4.74
CA HIS A 80 5.48 15.09 5.59
C HIS A 80 6.43 13.90 5.67
N ASN A 81 7.68 14.15 6.06
CA ASN A 81 8.68 13.11 6.36
C ASN A 81 8.69 12.79 7.86
N THR A 82 9.47 11.78 8.27
CA THR A 82 9.58 11.39 9.69
C THR A 82 10.10 12.50 10.60
N GLU A 83 10.99 13.37 10.09
CA GLU A 83 11.58 14.49 10.85
C GLU A 83 10.53 15.54 11.25
N HIS A 84 9.52 15.74 10.40
CA HIS A 84 8.41 16.67 10.65
C HIS A 84 7.17 15.95 11.22
N CYS A 85 7.31 14.71 11.70
CA CYS A 85 6.21 13.95 12.27
C CYS A 85 6.09 14.20 13.78
N ALA A 86 5.00 14.85 14.20
CA ALA A 86 4.74 15.15 15.61
C ALA A 86 4.66 13.88 16.48
N GLU A 87 4.04 12.81 15.97
CA GLU A 87 3.95 11.54 16.70
C GLU A 87 5.33 10.88 16.87
N TYR A 88 6.18 10.94 15.83
CA TYR A 88 7.55 10.43 15.92
C TYR A 88 8.35 11.20 16.97
N TYR A 89 8.28 12.53 16.95
CA TYR A 89 8.96 13.40 17.91
C TYR A 89 8.52 13.13 19.36
N ALA A 90 7.21 12.97 19.57
CA ALA A 90 6.67 12.67 20.89
C ALA A 90 7.16 11.32 21.42
N ARG A 91 7.29 10.29 20.56
CA ARG A 91 7.79 8.97 20.97
C ARG A 91 9.30 8.94 21.18
N SER A 92 10.06 9.61 20.34
CA SER A 92 11.54 9.62 20.45
C SER A 92 12.00 10.31 21.73
N LYS A 93 11.28 11.34 22.20
CA LYS A 93 11.51 12.01 23.49
C LYS A 93 11.34 11.10 24.70
N ASN A 94 10.50 10.07 24.60
CA ASN A 94 10.18 9.17 25.70
C ASN A 94 11.24 8.06 25.90
N GLY A 95 12.38 8.12 25.19
CA GLY A 95 13.48 7.17 25.32
C GLY A 95 13.18 5.75 24.82
N SER A 96 12.02 5.54 24.20
CA SER A 96 11.63 4.26 23.62
C SER A 96 12.22 4.10 22.22
N GLU A 97 12.61 2.88 21.86
CA GLU A 97 12.99 2.56 20.49
C GLU A 97 11.80 2.83 19.54
N VAL A 98 12.01 3.71 18.56
CA VAL A 98 10.96 4.10 17.61
C VAL A 98 11.18 3.38 16.28
N ILE A 99 10.36 2.36 16.03
CA ILE A 99 10.42 1.57 14.79
C ILE A 99 9.56 2.23 13.70
N CYS A 100 10.17 2.52 12.55
CA CYS A 100 9.47 2.97 11.36
C CYS A 100 8.78 1.78 10.68
N GLN A 101 7.45 1.83 10.57
CA GLN A 101 6.63 0.74 10.06
C GLN A 101 6.57 0.66 8.53
N TYR A 102 7.09 1.69 7.87
CA TYR A 102 7.09 1.83 6.43
C TYR A 102 8.51 2.08 5.92
N GLY A 103 8.75 1.72 4.66
CA GLY A 103 10.03 1.98 4.02
C GLY A 103 9.91 2.01 2.50
N GLU A 104 11.06 2.12 1.84
CA GLU A 104 11.17 2.24 0.37
C GLU A 104 10.55 1.05 -0.37
N TRP A 105 10.44 -0.11 0.29
CA TRP A 105 9.71 -1.26 -0.25
C TRP A 105 8.22 -0.99 -0.49
N LEU A 106 7.64 0.10 0.00
CA LEU A 106 6.27 0.47 -0.33
C LEU A 106 6.15 1.11 -1.73
N LYS A 107 7.25 1.66 -2.25
CA LYS A 107 7.31 2.24 -3.59
C LYS A 107 7.49 1.14 -4.64
N SER A 108 6.83 1.32 -5.78
CA SER A 108 7.14 0.56 -6.99
C SER A 108 8.43 1.09 -7.61
N ALA A 109 9.30 0.19 -8.08
CA ALA A 109 10.58 0.55 -8.71
C ALA A 109 10.43 1.08 -10.16
N GLY A 110 9.23 1.03 -10.73
CA GLY A 110 8.95 1.51 -12.09
C GLY A 110 7.96 2.65 -12.08
N GLY A 111 8.46 3.87 -12.28
CA GLY A 111 7.67 5.09 -12.42
C GLY A 111 8.54 6.28 -12.77
#